data_AF-A0AAQ3XFI7-F1
#
_entry.id   AF-A0AAQ3XFI7-F1
#
_cell.length_a   1.000
_cell.length_b   1.000
_cell.length_c   1.000
_cell.angle_alpha   90.00
_cell.angle_beta   90.00
_cell.angle_gamma   90.00
#
_symmetry.space_group_name_H-M   'P 1'
#
loop_
_entity.id
_entity.type
_entity.pdbx_description
1 polymer ?
#
loop_
_entity_poly.entity_id
_entity_poly.type
_entity_poly.pdbx_seq_one_letter_code
_entity_poly.pdbx_strand_id
1 'polypeptide(L)'
;MRVQSDPWFAEYLLRVGNGTEEDDGHGCIHLPDEICVPYTGEDTDLHRLIEDVFPMLDDNMIDPDYITSRAILSTQNDCVDRINMRMIHRFRGEEMVYHSFDQVDDDPHRQSSSTL
;
A
#
# COMPACT_ATOMS: atom_id res chain seq x y z
N MET A 1 1.84 19.53 3.01
CA MET A 1 2.29 18.27 3.67
C MET A 1 2.29 18.47 5.18
N ARG A 2 2.02 17.44 6.01
CA ARG A 2 1.99 17.58 7.49
C ARG A 2 3.25 18.26 8.06
N VAL A 3 4.42 17.91 7.53
CA VAL A 3 5.71 18.52 7.90
C VAL A 3 5.75 20.05 7.79
N GLN A 4 4.93 20.66 6.92
CA GLN A 4 4.86 22.11 6.75
C GLN A 4 3.95 22.79 7.77
N SER A 5 2.93 22.07 8.27
CA SER A 5 1.90 22.59 9.16
C SER A 5 2.09 22.17 10.61
N ASP A 6 2.94 21.17 10.88
CA ASP A 6 3.18 20.57 12.19
C ASP A 6 4.69 20.60 12.49
N PRO A 7 5.18 21.67 13.14
CA PRO A 7 6.60 21.83 13.47
C PRO A 7 7.13 20.71 14.37
N TRP A 8 6.28 20.19 15.26
CA TRP A 8 6.66 19.10 16.16
C TRP A 8 6.92 17.80 15.38
N PHE A 9 6.05 17.47 14.42
CA PHE A 9 6.26 16.30 13.55
C PHE A 9 7.50 16.44 12.67
N ALA A 10 7.77 17.65 12.18
CA ALA A 10 8.98 17.93 11.41
C ALA A 10 10.26 17.72 12.24
N GLU A 11 10.26 18.17 13.50
CA GLU A 11 11.38 17.97 14.42
C GLU A 11 11.57 16.49 14.77
N TYR A 12 10.47 15.76 15.01
CA TYR A 12 10.51 14.31 15.24
C TYR A 12 11.15 13.57 14.07
N LEU A 13 10.71 13.82 12.84
CA LEU A 13 11.31 13.19 11.65
C LEU A 13 12.80 13.53 11.49
N LEU A 14 13.22 14.74 11.87
CA LEU A 14 14.62 15.14 11.83
C LEU A 14 15.46 14.36 12.85
N ARG A 15 14.96 14.16 14.08
CA ARG A 15 15.66 13.36 15.10
C ARG A 15 15.77 11.90 14.68
N VAL A 16 14.71 11.32 14.12
CA VAL A 16 14.73 9.96 13.55
C VAL A 16 15.74 9.86 12.41
N GLY A 17 15.72 10.79 11.45
CA GLY A 17 16.65 10.79 10.31
C GLY A 17 18.11 11.00 10.70
N ASN A 18 18.37 11.71 11.79
CA ASN A 18 19.71 11.92 12.33
C ASN A 18 20.18 10.78 13.28
N GLY A 19 19.30 9.83 13.60
CA GLY A 19 19.59 8.77 14.57
C GLY A 19 19.75 9.28 16.00
N THR A 20 19.09 10.38 16.36
CA THR A 20 19.13 11.00 17.69
C THR A 20 17.82 10.85 18.47
N GLU A 21 16.81 10.19 17.89
CA GLU A 21 15.58 9.86 18.60
C GLU A 21 15.85 8.77 19.66
N GLU A 22 15.17 8.85 20.79
CA GLU A 22 15.30 7.85 21.85
C GLU A 22 14.73 6.50 21.39
N ASP A 23 15.49 5.44 21.64
CA ASP A 23 15.03 4.07 21.44
C ASP A 23 14.68 3.40 22.79
N ASP A 24 14.01 2.27 22.70
CA ASP A 24 13.59 1.45 23.84
C ASP A 24 14.71 0.61 24.48
N GLY A 25 15.98 0.88 24.17
CA GLY A 25 17.15 0.07 24.53
C GLY A 25 17.39 -1.13 23.63
N HIS A 26 16.48 -1.42 22.68
CA HIS A 26 16.62 -2.48 21.68
C HIS A 26 16.78 -1.92 20.25
N GLY A 27 16.93 -0.61 20.11
CA GLY A 27 17.05 0.07 18.82
C GLY A 27 15.72 0.31 18.12
N CYS A 28 14.58 0.13 18.82
CA CYS A 28 13.27 0.48 18.30
C CYS A 28 12.87 1.86 18.80
N ILE A 29 12.56 2.76 17.87
CA ILE A 29 11.99 4.07 18.21
C ILE A 29 10.49 3.93 18.50
N HIS A 30 9.98 4.74 19.42
CA HIS A 30 8.54 4.84 19.63
C HIS A 30 7.90 5.75 18.58
N LEU A 31 6.88 5.22 17.90
CA LEU A 31 6.05 6.01 17.01
C LEU A 31 4.99 6.76 17.83
N PRO A 32 4.73 8.04 17.52
CA PRO A 32 3.64 8.78 18.14
C PRO A 32 2.27 8.15 17.88
N ASP A 33 1.40 8.17 18.89
CA ASP A 33 0.05 7.60 18.78
C ASP A 33 -0.77 8.25 17.67
N GLU A 34 -0.52 9.52 17.31
CA GLU A 34 -1.24 10.23 16.25
C GLU A 34 -0.90 9.74 14.83
N ILE A 35 0.14 8.91 14.67
CA ILE A 35 0.45 8.24 13.39
C ILE A 35 0.33 6.72 13.46
N CYS A 36 -0.14 6.20 14.59
CA CYS A 36 -0.33 4.76 14.80
C CYS A 36 -1.80 4.38 14.64
N VAL A 37 -2.03 3.28 13.93
CA VAL A 37 -3.32 2.59 13.97
C VAL A 37 -3.25 1.52 15.06
N PRO A 38 -4.24 1.41 15.96
CA PRO A 38 -4.25 0.37 16.98
C PRO A 38 -4.17 -1.02 16.36
N TYR A 39 -3.26 -1.84 16.89
CA TYR A 39 -3.03 -3.22 16.45
C TYR A 39 -3.48 -4.18 17.57
N THR A 40 -4.38 -5.10 17.24
CA THR A 40 -4.89 -6.13 18.16
C THR A 40 -4.33 -7.52 17.85
N GLY A 41 -3.66 -7.70 16.72
CA GLY A 41 -3.18 -9.00 16.21
C GLY A 41 -4.22 -9.76 15.41
N GLU A 42 -5.35 -9.15 15.09
CA GLU A 42 -6.45 -9.77 14.38
C GLU A 42 -6.41 -9.48 12.88
N ASP A 43 -7.06 -10.33 12.09
CA ASP A 43 -7.17 -10.11 10.64
C ASP A 43 -7.92 -8.81 10.27
N THR A 44 -8.73 -8.31 11.22
CA THR A 44 -9.47 -7.06 11.16
C THR A 44 -8.58 -5.82 11.21
N ASP A 45 -7.36 -5.91 11.77
CA ASP A 45 -6.44 -4.76 11.85
C ASP A 45 -6.05 -4.25 10.47
N LEU A 46 -5.82 -5.17 9.53
CA LEU A 46 -5.48 -4.79 8.17
C LEU A 46 -6.67 -4.15 7.45
N HIS A 47 -7.89 -4.58 7.77
CA HIS A 47 -9.10 -3.92 7.26
C HIS A 47 -9.22 -2.50 7.81
N ARG A 48 -8.93 -2.29 9.10
CA ARG A 48 -8.91 -0.98 9.74
C ARG A 48 -7.87 -0.05 9.14
N LEU A 49 -6.65 -0.55 8.91
CA LEU A 49 -5.60 0.22 8.25
C LEU A 49 -6.04 0.71 6.86
N ILE A 50 -6.71 -0.16 6.09
CA ILE A 50 -7.22 0.22 4.77
C ILE A 50 -8.31 1.30 4.90
N GLU A 51 -9.25 1.17 5.83
CA GLU A 51 -10.29 2.19 6.07
C GLU A 51 -9.72 3.53 6.53
N ASP A 52 -8.69 3.52 7.38
CA ASP A 52 -8.05 4.74 7.88
C ASP A 52 -7.32 5.50 6.76
N VAL A 53 -6.69 4.79 5.82
CA VAL A 53 -5.99 5.41 4.68
C VAL A 53 -6.96 5.75 3.54
N PHE A 54 -7.93 4.89 3.26
CA PHE A 54 -8.92 5.00 2.18
C PHE A 54 -10.36 5.03 2.73
N PRO A 55 -10.77 6.08 3.47
CA PRO A 55 -12.10 6.17 4.04
C PRO A 55 -13.19 6.30 2.96
N MET A 56 -14.29 5.54 3.10
CA MET A 56 -15.39 5.53 2.13
C MET A 56 -14.88 5.25 0.71
N LEU A 57 -14.02 4.23 0.58
CA LEU A 57 -13.41 3.85 -0.70
C LEU A 57 -14.46 3.74 -1.81
N ASP A 58 -15.56 3.02 -1.55
CA ASP A 58 -16.63 2.76 -2.52
C ASP A 58 -17.26 4.02 -3.13
N ASP A 59 -17.31 5.12 -2.38
CA ASP A 59 -17.90 6.39 -2.81
C ASP A 59 -16.90 7.27 -3.56
N ASN A 60 -15.61 7.16 -3.23
CA ASN A 60 -14.55 8.03 -3.76
C ASN A 60 -13.72 7.40 -4.88
N MET A 61 -13.96 6.13 -5.20
CA MET A 61 -13.23 5.36 -6.21
C MET A 61 -13.17 6.00 -7.60
N ILE A 62 -14.19 6.77 -7.99
CA ILE A 62 -14.27 7.38 -9.32
C ILE A 62 -13.34 8.60 -9.42
N ASP A 63 -12.96 9.20 -8.29
CA ASP A 63 -12.10 10.36 -8.23
C ASP A 63 -10.62 9.94 -8.36
N PRO A 64 -9.94 10.28 -9.48
CA PRO A 64 -8.53 9.94 -9.68
C PRO A 64 -7.62 10.62 -8.66
N ASP A 65 -7.96 11.83 -8.21
CA ASP A 65 -7.15 12.56 -7.23
C ASP A 65 -7.24 11.86 -5.87
N TYR A 66 -8.40 11.33 -5.51
CA TYR A 66 -8.58 10.55 -4.28
C TYR A 66 -7.69 9.30 -4.24
N ILE A 67 -7.67 8.53 -5.34
CA ILE A 67 -6.90 7.29 -5.43
C ILE A 67 -5.39 7.59 -5.48
N THR A 68 -4.97 8.60 -6.24
CA THR A 68 -3.55 8.89 -6.45
C THR A 68 -2.89 9.64 -5.30
N SER A 69 -3.66 10.33 -4.45
CA SER A 69 -3.11 11.06 -3.30
C SER A 69 -2.82 10.17 -2.08
N ARG A 70 -3.06 8.86 -2.18
CA ARG A 70 -3.02 7.91 -1.06
C ARG A 70 -2.18 6.69 -1.42
N ALA A 71 -1.45 6.17 -0.44
CA ALA A 71 -0.65 4.97 -0.61
C ALA A 71 -0.53 4.22 0.72
N ILE A 72 -0.52 2.89 0.64
CA ILE A 72 -0.08 2.01 1.72
C ILE A 72 1.24 1.40 1.28
N LEU A 73 2.27 1.58 2.10
CA LEU A 73 3.62 1.11 1.82
C LEU A 73 3.97 -0.04 2.76
N SER A 74 4.66 -1.04 2.23
CA SER A 74 5.20 -2.16 2.99
C SER A 74 6.60 -2.47 2.50
N THR A 75 7.45 -2.98 3.38
CA THR A 75 8.82 -3.40 3.05
C THR A 75 8.87 -4.75 2.33
N GLN A 76 7.79 -5.55 2.41
CA GLN A 76 7.70 -6.89 1.81
C GLN A 76 6.61 -6.94 0.75
N ASN A 77 6.92 -7.56 -0.39
CA ASN A 77 5.98 -7.73 -1.51
C ASN A 77 4.80 -8.63 -1.12
N ASP A 78 5.00 -9.70 -0.36
CA ASP A 78 3.91 -10.58 0.10
C ASP A 78 2.83 -9.80 0.89
N CYS A 79 3.26 -8.81 1.68
CA CYS A 79 2.34 -7.91 2.38
C CYS A 79 1.64 -6.95 1.41
N VAL A 80 2.35 -6.43 0.40
CA VAL A 80 1.77 -5.59 -0.66
C VAL A 80 0.71 -6.37 -1.43
N ASP A 81 0.97 -7.62 -1.80
CA ASP A 81 0.03 -8.48 -2.53
C ASP A 81 -1.24 -8.73 -1.72
N ARG A 82 -1.10 -9.02 -0.41
CA ARG A 82 -2.25 -9.20 0.49
C ARG A 82 -3.10 -7.93 0.59
N ILE A 83 -2.48 -6.75 0.65
CA ILE A 83 -3.18 -5.46 0.73
C ILE A 83 -3.86 -5.15 -0.59
N ASN A 84 -3.15 -5.28 -1.71
CA ASN A 84 -3.66 -5.02 -3.05
C ASN A 84 -4.84 -5.93 -3.38
N MET A 85 -4.78 -7.23 -3.04
CA MET A 85 -5.91 -8.15 -3.21
C MET A 85 -7.14 -7.70 -2.42
N ARG A 86 -6.96 -7.29 -1.15
CA ARG A 86 -8.06 -6.76 -0.33
C ARG A 86 -8.67 -5.48 -0.93
N MET A 87 -7.84 -4.59 -1.47
CA MET A 87 -8.27 -3.37 -2.14
C MET A 87 -9.05 -3.66 -3.42
N ILE A 88 -8.52 -4.55 -4.28
CA ILE A 88 -9.16 -4.93 -5.55
C ILE A 88 -10.54 -5.54 -5.32
N HIS A 89 -10.70 -6.40 -4.30
CA HIS A 89 -12.01 -6.97 -3.97
C HIS A 89 -13.07 -5.96 -3.53
N ARG A 90 -12.68 -4.73 -3.15
CA ARG A 90 -13.62 -3.65 -2.83
C ARG A 90 -13.98 -2.82 -4.06
N PHE A 91 -13.19 -2.88 -5.12
CA PHE A 91 -13.46 -2.11 -6.32
C PHE A 91 -14.76 -2.59 -7.01
N ARG A 92 -15.67 -1.64 -7.23
CA ARG A 92 -16.91 -1.86 -7.98
C ARG A 92 -16.60 -1.96 -9.47
N GLY A 93 -16.33 -3.16 -9.94
CA GLY A 93 -16.03 -3.45 -11.35
C GLY A 93 -15.91 -4.94 -11.59
N GLU A 94 -15.83 -5.33 -12.87
CA GLU A 94 -15.52 -6.71 -13.23
C GLU A 94 -14.02 -6.96 -13.02
N GLU A 95 -13.70 -8.11 -12.41
CA GLU A 95 -12.33 -8.58 -12.29
C GLU A 95 -11.76 -8.84 -13.69
N MET A 96 -10.59 -8.26 -13.96
CA MET A 96 -9.87 -8.47 -15.21
C MET A 96 -8.53 -9.13 -14.89
N VAL A 97 -8.34 -10.34 -15.40
CA VAL A 97 -7.09 -11.10 -15.22
C VAL A 97 -6.22 -10.91 -16.46
N TYR A 98 -5.00 -10.42 -16.24
CA TYR A 98 -3.99 -10.27 -17.29
C TYR A 98 -2.93 -11.34 -17.10
N HIS A 99 -2.75 -12.19 -18.11
CA HIS A 99 -1.69 -13.20 -18.12
C HIS A 99 -0.40 -12.59 -18.69
N SER A 100 0.71 -12.75 -17.96
CA SER A 100 2.01 -12.37 -18.49
C SER A 100 2.44 -13.34 -19.59
N PHE A 101 3.18 -12.83 -20.56
CA PHE A 101 3.93 -13.64 -21.51
C PHE A 101 5.39 -13.64 -21.08
N ASP A 102 5.83 -14.74 -20.47
CA ASP A 102 7.18 -14.83 -19.90
C ASP A 102 8.23 -15.31 -20.92
N GLN A 103 7.79 -15.69 -22.13
CA GLN A 103 8.65 -16.12 -23.23
C GLN A 103 8.16 -15.55 -24.55
N VAL A 104 9.10 -15.11 -25.38
CA VAL A 104 8.88 -14.91 -26.81
C VAL A 104 9.26 -16.23 -27.47
N ASP A 105 8.32 -16.90 -28.13
CA ASP A 105 8.64 -18.01 -29.01
C ASP A 105 9.48 -17.45 -30.18
N ASP A 106 10.81 -17.62 -30.13
CA ASP A 106 11.68 -17.50 -31.29
C ASP A 106 11.45 -18.71 -32.21
N ASP A 107 10.22 -18.86 -32.73
CA ASP A 107 9.91 -19.82 -33.79
C ASP A 107 9.64 -19.08 -35.10
N PRO A 108 10.66 -18.90 -35.98
CA PRO A 108 10.48 -18.29 -37.28
C PRO A 108 9.61 -19.12 -38.26
N HIS A 109 9.02 -20.24 -37.82
CA HIS A 109 8.22 -21.12 -38.69
C HIS A 109 6.76 -21.33 -38.32
N ARG A 110 6.19 -20.63 -37.33
CA ARG A 110 4.72 -20.65 -37.14
C ARG A 110 4.00 -19.60 -37.99
N GLN A 111 4.10 -19.75 -39.31
CA GLN A 111 2.96 -19.43 -40.18
C GLN A 111 2.07 -20.68 -40.28
N SER A 112 0.77 -20.48 -40.02
CA SER A 112 -0.36 -21.37 -40.35
C SER A 112 -0.92 -22.26 -39.22
N SER A 113 -2.21 -22.03 -38.96
CA SER A 113 -3.22 -22.93 -38.37
C SER A 113 -3.17 -23.15 -36.85
N SER A 114 -4.25 -23.09 -36.09
CA SER A 114 -5.68 -23.13 -36.41
C SER A 114 -6.50 -22.65 -35.21
N THR A 115 -7.58 -21.94 -35.52
CA THR A 115 -8.93 -21.91 -34.91
C THR A 115 -9.19 -22.83 -33.70
N LEU A 116 -9.59 -22.25 -32.57
CA LEU A 116 -10.97 -22.20 -32.03
C LEU A 116 -11.00 -21.38 -30.73
#